data_AF-A0A7K4JBU3-F1
#
_entry.id   AF-A0A7K4JBU3-F1
#
_cell.length_a   1.000
_cell.length_b   1.000
_cell.length_c   1.000
_cell.angle_alpha   90.00
_cell.angle_beta   90.00
_cell.angle_gamma   90.00
#
_symmetry.space_group_name_H-M   'P 1'
#
loop_
_entity.id
_entity.type
_entity.pdbx_description
1 polymer ?
#
loop_
_entity_poly.entity_id
_entity_poly.type
_entity_poly.pdbx_seq_one_letter_code
_entity_poly.pdbx_strand_id
1 'polypeptide(L)'
;GAFSGWKVILNVDQTKEAGFRRLLQSGGAKVFCGHSVSLFKETTHLFADFSKLKPDDSRVNVAEAAAQGVNCLKPEYIADYLIQDPPPPMESYCLPEAQSYLQNNTEFGTGLSQKRKAAGEMSRVKRSRIH
;
A
#
# COMPACT_ATOMS: atom_id res chain seq x y z
N GLY A 1 -6.52 -19.92 8.60
CA GLY A 1 -6.18 -19.03 9.73
C GLY A 1 -6.45 -17.59 9.33
N ALA A 2 -5.93 -16.62 10.09
CA ALA A 2 -6.20 -15.19 9.88
C ALA A 2 -5.84 -14.68 8.47
N PHE A 3 -4.81 -15.25 7.82
CA PHE A 3 -4.34 -14.85 6.50
C PHE A 3 -4.64 -15.89 5.41
N SER A 4 -5.71 -16.66 5.59
CA SER A 4 -6.06 -17.77 4.69
C SER A 4 -6.25 -17.28 3.25
N GLY A 5 -5.51 -17.86 2.31
CA GLY A 5 -5.59 -17.50 0.89
C GLY A 5 -4.84 -16.22 0.51
N TRP A 6 -4.19 -15.54 1.45
CA TRP A 6 -3.33 -14.40 1.13
C TRP A 6 -2.07 -14.88 0.41
N LYS A 7 -1.72 -14.23 -0.69
CA LYS A 7 -0.51 -14.46 -1.45
C LYS A 7 0.40 -13.26 -1.21
N VAL A 8 1.50 -13.49 -0.50
CA VAL A 8 2.28 -12.42 0.16
C VAL A 8 3.73 -12.42 -0.30
N ILE A 9 4.24 -11.26 -0.71
CA ILE A 9 5.68 -11.02 -0.88
C ILE A 9 6.18 -10.24 0.34
N LEU A 10 7.32 -10.67 0.92
CA LEU A 10 8.03 -9.94 1.97
C LEU A 10 9.30 -9.30 1.38
N ASN A 11 9.54 -8.05 1.77
CA ASN A 11 10.75 -7.30 1.43
C ASN A 11 11.18 -6.45 2.64
N VAL A 12 11.65 -7.14 3.68
CA VAL A 12 12.07 -6.58 4.96
C VAL A 12 13.49 -7.03 5.25
N ASP A 13 14.13 -6.45 6.27
CA ASP A 13 15.45 -6.91 6.73
C ASP A 13 15.47 -8.41 7.03
N GLN A 14 16.54 -9.11 6.61
CA GLN A 14 16.68 -10.56 6.72
C GLN A 14 16.49 -11.10 8.16
N THR A 15 16.86 -10.32 9.18
CA THR A 15 16.66 -10.69 10.60
C THR A 15 15.19 -10.73 10.99
N LYS A 16 14.34 -9.91 10.35
CA LYS A 16 12.89 -9.88 10.56
C LYS A 16 12.15 -10.83 9.61
N GLU A 17 12.65 -11.04 8.39
CA GLU A 17 11.98 -11.80 7.33
C GLU A 17 11.54 -13.19 7.80
N ALA A 18 12.44 -13.94 8.44
CA ALA A 18 12.15 -15.29 8.92
C ALA A 18 10.99 -15.32 9.95
N GLY A 19 10.89 -14.29 10.81
CA GLY A 19 9.81 -14.15 11.78
C GLY A 19 8.46 -13.88 11.12
N PHE A 20 8.39 -12.86 10.26
CA PHE A 20 7.17 -12.54 9.50
C PHE A 20 6.73 -13.69 8.60
N ARG A 21 7.67 -14.36 7.92
CA ARG A 21 7.40 -15.53 7.08
C ARG A 21 6.74 -16.65 7.87
N ARG A 22 7.27 -16.98 9.05
CA ARG A 22 6.71 -18.03 9.92
C ARG A 22 5.31 -17.65 10.42
N LEU A 23 5.10 -16.40 10.82
CA LEU A 23 3.81 -15.89 11.30
C LEU A 23 2.74 -15.93 10.19
N LEU A 24 3.06 -15.45 8.99
CA LEU A 24 2.16 -15.48 7.84
C LEU A 24 1.82 -16.92 7.41
N GLN A 25 2.83 -17.80 7.29
CA GLN A 25 2.62 -19.21 6.97
C GLN A 25 1.75 -19.91 8.03
N SER A 26 1.98 -19.65 9.32
CA SER A 26 1.14 -20.18 10.42
C SER A 26 -0.29 -19.65 10.37
N GLY A 27 -0.52 -18.43 9.86
CA GLY A 27 -1.85 -17.88 9.64
C GLY A 27 -2.55 -18.42 8.37
N GLY A 28 -1.87 -19.19 7.53
CA GLY A 28 -2.40 -19.74 6.28
C GLY A 28 -2.15 -18.91 5.02
N ALA A 29 -1.24 -17.92 5.08
CA ALA A 29 -0.78 -17.20 3.90
C ALA A 29 0.31 -17.97 3.14
N LYS A 30 0.33 -17.81 1.82
CA LYS A 30 1.39 -18.29 0.95
C LYS A 30 2.44 -17.17 0.77
N VAL A 31 3.55 -17.30 1.49
CA VAL A 31 4.68 -16.36 1.40
C VAL A 31 5.62 -16.76 0.26
N PHE A 32 5.85 -15.83 -0.67
CA PHE A 32 6.77 -15.99 -1.78
C PHE A 32 8.12 -15.33 -1.48
N CYS A 33 9.21 -16.05 -1.76
CA CYS A 33 10.57 -15.56 -1.66
C CYS A 33 11.05 -15.19 -3.06
N GLY A 34 10.76 -13.96 -3.48
CA GLY A 34 11.15 -13.46 -4.79
C GLY A 34 10.29 -12.28 -5.25
N HIS A 35 10.91 -11.39 -6.02
CA HIS A 35 10.35 -10.16 -6.56
C HIS A 35 10.18 -10.22 -8.09
N SER A 36 9.90 -11.41 -8.61
CA SER A 36 9.66 -11.66 -10.04
C SER A 36 8.32 -11.09 -10.48
N VAL A 37 8.28 -10.45 -11.65
CA VAL A 37 7.07 -9.80 -12.21
C VAL A 37 5.87 -10.76 -12.31
N SER A 38 6.12 -12.05 -12.63
CA SER A 38 5.09 -13.09 -12.67
C SER A 38 4.42 -13.36 -11.33
N LEU A 39 5.13 -13.16 -10.20
CA LEU A 39 4.57 -13.33 -8.87
C LEU A 39 3.61 -12.19 -8.52
N PHE A 40 3.84 -10.96 -9.00
CA PHE A 40 2.96 -9.83 -8.72
C PHE A 40 1.54 -10.07 -9.23
N LYS A 41 1.35 -10.67 -10.41
CA LYS A 41 0.02 -11.08 -10.92
C LYS A 41 -0.75 -12.02 -10.00
N GLU A 42 -0.03 -12.83 -9.23
CA GLU A 42 -0.64 -13.73 -8.25
C GLU A 42 -0.70 -13.13 -6.85
N THR A 43 0.13 -12.14 -6.53
CA THR A 43 0.30 -11.61 -5.17
C THR A 43 -0.83 -10.67 -4.82
N THR A 44 -1.44 -10.84 -3.64
CA THR A 44 -2.49 -9.94 -3.15
C THR A 44 -1.95 -8.84 -2.25
N HIS A 45 -0.85 -9.12 -1.52
CA HIS A 45 -0.22 -8.18 -0.59
C HIS A 45 1.30 -8.24 -0.70
N LEU A 46 1.94 -7.08 -0.65
CA LEU A 46 3.39 -6.94 -0.57
C LEU A 46 3.69 -6.15 0.71
N PHE A 47 4.54 -6.70 1.58
CA PHE A 47 5.00 -5.97 2.77
C PHE A 47 6.47 -5.60 2.61
N ALA A 48 6.79 -4.31 2.65
CA ALA A 48 8.17 -3.83 2.60
C ALA A 48 8.50 -2.84 3.73
N ASP A 49 9.75 -2.87 4.20
CA ASP A 49 10.29 -1.97 5.23
C ASP A 49 11.61 -1.34 4.76
N PHE A 50 11.53 -0.17 4.13
CA PHE A 50 12.71 0.57 3.68
C PHE A 50 13.42 1.35 4.78
N SER A 51 12.96 1.30 6.03
CA SER A 51 13.56 2.04 7.16
C SER A 51 14.98 1.55 7.51
N LYS A 52 15.27 0.28 7.22
CA LYS A 52 16.54 -0.39 7.58
C LYS A 52 17.26 -1.07 6.41
N LEU A 53 16.60 -1.26 5.27
CA LEU A 53 17.19 -1.90 4.09
C LEU A 53 18.30 -1.05 3.49
N LYS A 54 19.42 -1.69 3.13
CA LYS A 54 20.50 -1.04 2.39
C LYS A 54 20.05 -0.77 0.95
N PRO A 55 20.67 0.18 0.23
CA PRO A 55 20.45 0.34 -1.21
C PRO A 55 20.91 -0.89 -2.02
N ASP A 56 21.78 -1.72 -1.44
CA ASP A 56 22.34 -2.95 -2.02
C ASP A 56 21.49 -4.21 -1.75
N ASP A 57 20.57 -4.15 -0.77
CA ASP A 57 19.62 -5.25 -0.54
C ASP A 57 18.68 -5.40 -1.74
N SER A 58 18.22 -6.62 -2.01
CA SER A 58 17.38 -6.95 -3.16
C SER A 58 15.98 -6.33 -3.06
N ARG A 59 15.88 -5.04 -3.37
CA ARG A 59 14.66 -4.23 -3.31
C ARG A 59 13.62 -4.71 -4.32
N VAL A 60 12.49 -5.20 -3.81
CA VAL A 60 11.26 -5.39 -4.60
C VAL A 60 10.85 -4.07 -5.25
N ASN A 61 10.47 -4.15 -6.52
CA ASN A 61 9.97 -2.98 -7.24
C ASN A 61 8.51 -2.71 -6.86
N VAL A 62 8.30 -1.91 -5.81
CA VAL A 62 6.97 -1.55 -5.28
C VAL A 62 6.11 -0.86 -6.33
N ALA A 63 6.72 -0.05 -7.22
CA ALA A 63 6.00 0.59 -8.32
C ALA A 63 5.39 -0.44 -9.29
N GLU A 64 6.15 -1.46 -9.69
CA GLU A 64 5.69 -2.54 -10.58
C GLU A 64 4.61 -3.43 -9.93
N ALA A 65 4.72 -3.67 -8.62
CA ALA A 65 3.71 -4.40 -7.87
C ALA A 65 2.41 -3.58 -7.75
N ALA A 66 2.50 -2.30 -7.39
CA ALA A 66 1.35 -1.42 -7.28
C ALA A 66 0.68 -1.14 -8.65
N ALA A 67 1.45 -1.05 -9.73
CA ALA A 67 0.95 -0.96 -11.11
C ALA A 67 0.16 -2.22 -11.53
N GLN A 68 0.43 -3.38 -10.92
CA GLN A 68 -0.35 -4.61 -11.10
C GLN A 68 -1.50 -4.77 -10.10
N GLY A 69 -1.77 -3.75 -9.28
CA GLY A 69 -2.85 -3.76 -8.29
C GLY A 69 -2.52 -4.49 -6.98
N VAL A 70 -1.25 -4.77 -6.70
CA VAL A 70 -0.82 -5.41 -5.44
C VAL A 70 -0.83 -4.39 -4.30
N ASN A 71 -1.47 -4.73 -3.17
CA ASN A 71 -1.50 -3.87 -2.00
C ASN A 71 -0.13 -3.83 -1.32
N CYS A 72 0.60 -2.73 -1.49
CA CYS A 72 1.96 -2.56 -0.97
C CYS A 72 1.93 -1.79 0.37
N LEU A 73 2.11 -2.52 1.46
CA LEU A 73 1.91 -2.06 2.84
C LEU A 73 3.21 -2.19 3.67
N LYS A 74 3.24 -1.57 4.85
CA LYS A 74 4.25 -1.79 5.89
C LYS A 74 3.99 -3.12 6.62
N PRO A 75 5.02 -3.88 7.02
CA PRO A 75 4.84 -5.14 7.75
C PRO A 75 4.20 -4.98 9.13
N GLU A 76 4.16 -3.76 9.68
CA GLU A 76 3.44 -3.41 10.91
C GLU A 76 1.95 -3.81 10.83
N TYR A 77 1.34 -3.65 9.64
CA TYR A 77 -0.06 -4.04 9.40
C TYR A 77 -0.34 -5.51 9.70
N ILE A 78 0.64 -6.40 9.49
CA ILE A 78 0.49 -7.84 9.76
C ILE A 78 0.29 -8.08 11.26
N ALA A 79 1.00 -7.33 12.11
CA ALA A 79 0.87 -7.43 13.55
C ALA A 79 -0.46 -6.80 14.01
N ASP A 80 -0.76 -5.58 13.56
CA ASP A 80 -1.98 -4.88 13.92
C ASP A 80 -3.25 -5.63 13.50
N TYR A 81 -3.27 -6.24 12.31
CA TYR A 81 -4.38 -7.07 11.83
C TYR A 81 -4.69 -8.29 12.74
N LEU A 82 -3.72 -8.74 13.54
CA LEU A 82 -3.91 -9.85 14.49
C LEU A 82 -4.38 -9.41 15.88
N ILE A 83 -4.20 -8.13 16.25
CA ILE A 83 -4.47 -7.60 17.59
C ILE A 83 -5.62 -6.59 17.63
N GLN A 84 -5.96 -5.95 16.51
CA GLN A 84 -7.05 -4.98 16.42
C GLN A 84 -8.31 -5.62 15.85
N ASP A 85 -9.41 -5.50 16.59
CA ASP A 85 -10.77 -5.74 16.11
C ASP A 85 -11.60 -4.45 16.32
N PRO A 86 -12.07 -3.78 15.25
CA PRO A 86 -11.89 -4.11 13.83
C PRO A 86 -10.45 -3.87 13.32
N PRO A 87 -10.07 -4.44 12.16
CA PRO A 87 -8.75 -4.23 11.56
C PRO A 87 -8.48 -2.76 11.19
N PRO A 88 -7.23 -2.28 11.25
CA PRO A 88 -6.91 -0.89 10.93
C PRO A 88 -7.08 -0.57 9.44
N PRO A 89 -7.27 0.72 9.07
CA PRO A 89 -7.34 1.14 7.68
C PRO A 89 -5.98 0.99 6.99
N MET A 90 -5.96 0.27 5.87
CA MET A 90 -4.73 -0.02 5.11
C MET A 90 -4.00 1.24 4.63
N GLU A 91 -4.73 2.35 4.39
CA GLU A 91 -4.18 3.62 3.88
C GLU A 91 -3.04 4.19 4.73
N SER A 92 -3.11 4.07 6.06
CA SER A 92 -2.05 4.54 6.97
C SER A 92 -0.77 3.68 6.93
N TYR A 93 -0.91 2.46 6.41
CA TYR A 93 0.15 1.48 6.28
C TYR A 93 0.65 1.34 4.83
N CYS A 94 0.01 1.99 3.85
CA CYS A 94 0.49 2.01 2.48
C CYS A 94 1.90 2.63 2.36
N LEU A 95 2.70 2.08 1.45
CA LEU A 95 4.02 2.63 1.11
C LEU A 95 3.86 3.83 0.17
N PRO A 96 4.64 4.91 0.35
CA PRO A 96 4.50 6.12 -0.46
C PRO A 96 4.76 5.86 -1.96
N GLU A 97 5.64 4.92 -2.29
CA GLU A 97 5.90 4.49 -3.67
C GLU A 97 4.68 3.85 -4.34
N ALA A 98 3.78 3.23 -3.57
CA ALA A 98 2.54 2.63 -4.07
C ALA A 98 1.33 3.56 -3.98
N GLN A 99 1.38 4.56 -3.09
CA GLN A 99 0.29 5.52 -2.89
C GLN A 99 -0.05 6.30 -4.17
N SER A 100 0.95 6.57 -5.02
CA SER A 100 0.78 7.16 -6.35
C SER A 100 -0.03 6.30 -7.33
N TYR A 101 0.03 4.97 -7.20
CA TYR A 101 -0.68 4.01 -8.07
C TYR A 101 -2.05 3.63 -7.51
N LEU A 102 -2.18 3.52 -6.18
CA LEU A 102 -3.46 3.31 -5.49
C LEU A 102 -4.48 4.41 -5.85
N GLN A 103 -4.03 5.66 -5.93
CA GLN A 103 -4.87 6.81 -6.28
C GLN A 103 -5.41 6.76 -7.73
N ASN A 104 -4.82 5.92 -8.58
CA ASN A 104 -5.23 5.70 -9.98
C ASN A 104 -6.16 4.47 -10.14
N ASN A 105 -6.17 3.55 -9.17
CA ASN A 105 -7.02 2.34 -9.21
C ASN A 105 -8.39 2.53 -8.54
N THR A 106 -8.63 3.64 -7.83
CA THR A 106 -9.94 3.98 -7.25
C THR A 106 -11.00 4.40 -8.29
N GLU A 107 -10.69 4.42 -9.59
CA GLU A 107 -11.65 4.74 -10.65
C GLU A 107 -12.75 3.69 -10.87
N PHE A 108 -12.65 2.51 -10.24
CA PHE A 108 -13.70 1.47 -10.30
C PHE A 108 -14.58 1.36 -9.04
N GLY A 109 -14.51 2.32 -8.10
CA GLY A 109 -15.33 2.25 -6.88
C GLY A 109 -15.47 3.56 -6.11
N THR A 110 -16.41 4.42 -6.52
CA THR A 110 -16.84 5.65 -5.81
C THR A 110 -15.77 6.75 -5.70
N GLY A 111 -15.86 7.76 -6.55
CA GLY A 111 -14.91 8.88 -6.56
C GLY A 111 -15.02 9.79 -5.33
N LEU A 112 -13.86 10.24 -4.82
CA LEU A 112 -13.72 11.37 -3.89
C LEU A 112 -12.28 11.93 -3.95
N SER A 113 -12.13 13.23 -3.66
CA SER A 113 -10.87 13.96 -3.41
C SER A 113 -9.97 14.25 -4.64
N GLN A 114 -10.12 15.37 -5.37
CA GLN A 114 -9.85 16.78 -5.02
C GLN A 114 -8.37 17.24 -4.87
N LYS A 115 -7.84 17.80 -5.96
CA LYS A 115 -7.41 19.23 -6.09
C LYS A 115 -6.29 19.81 -5.20
N ARG A 116 -5.30 20.45 -5.86
CA ARG A 116 -4.67 21.80 -5.60
C ARG A 116 -3.38 21.94 -6.42
N LYS A 117 -2.74 23.08 -6.74
CA LYS A 117 -2.81 24.56 -6.51
C LYS A 117 -2.11 25.18 -7.76
N ALA A 118 -2.12 26.46 -8.16
CA ALA A 118 -2.81 27.73 -7.89
C ALA A 118 -2.57 28.63 -9.17
N ALA A 119 -2.85 29.92 -9.32
CA ALA A 119 -3.40 31.03 -8.49
C ALA A 119 -4.13 32.04 -9.42
N GLY A 120 -4.54 33.21 -8.93
CA GLY A 120 -5.16 34.28 -9.75
C GLY A 120 -6.16 35.14 -8.98
N GLU A 121 -5.64 36.09 -8.21
CA GLU A 121 -6.41 37.06 -7.41
C GLU A 121 -7.09 38.12 -8.28
N MET A 122 -8.32 38.56 -7.94
CA MET A 122 -8.69 39.98 -7.76
C MET A 122 -10.20 40.22 -7.53
N SER A 123 -10.52 40.69 -6.31
CA SER A 123 -11.53 41.69 -5.94
C SER A 123 -12.96 41.71 -6.53
N ARG A 124 -13.96 41.52 -5.62
CA ARG A 124 -14.92 42.58 -5.16
C ARG A 124 -15.23 43.71 -6.18
N VAL A 125 -16.48 44.09 -6.49
CA VAL A 125 -17.60 44.39 -5.55
C VAL A 125 -18.94 44.81 -6.23
N LYS A 126 -20.10 44.59 -5.57
CA LYS A 126 -21.43 45.30 -5.66
C LYS A 126 -22.22 45.28 -7.01
N ARG A 127 -23.49 44.81 -7.03
CA ARG A 127 -24.81 45.48 -6.73
C ARG A 127 -25.25 46.46 -7.87
N SER A 128 -26.51 46.55 -8.33
CA SER A 128 -27.83 46.05 -7.86
C SER A 128 -28.91 46.00 -8.99
N ARG A 129 -29.81 45.00 -8.91
CA ARG A 129 -31.31 45.02 -8.98
C ARG A 129 -32.10 46.07 -9.83
N ILE A 130 -33.11 45.55 -10.58
CA ILE A 130 -34.33 46.16 -11.20
C ILE A 130 -34.13 47.25 -12.27
N HIS A 131 -35.04 47.45 -13.25
CA HIS A 131 -36.40 46.91 -13.46
C HIS A 131 -36.59 46.47 -14.91
#